data_AF-A0A963EK20-F1
#
_entry.id   AF-A0A963EK20-F1
#
_cell.length_a   1.000
_cell.length_b   1.000
_cell.length_c   1.000
_cell.angle_alpha   90.00
_cell.angle_beta   90.00
_cell.angle_gamma   90.00
#
_symmetry.space_group_name_H-M   'P 1'
#
loop_
_entity.id
_entity.type
_entity.pdbx_description
1 polymer ?
#
loop_
_entity_poly.entity_id
_entity_poly.type
_entity_poly.pdbx_seq_one_letter_code
_entity_poly.pdbx_strand_id
1 'polypeptide(L)'
;YDTFRDMFERFSKEAGKKQYLIPYFIAAHPGTRDEDMLNLALWLKKYDFRADQVQAFYPSPMATATAMYYSGKNPLRRVTYKSDGVATPKSPEQRRLHKAFLRYHDPANWPLLREALKKMGRADLIGNAEHQLIPAQQPASEKQDYQAPRRKNSQTAHVRRTQKGKILTQHTGLPPRDDGSRGANTRNRKPVKKR
;
A
#
# COMPACT_ATOMS: atom_id res chain seq x y z
N TYR A 1 -22.01 -10.92 -3.92
CA TYR A 1 -21.34 -10.61 -5.21
C TYR A 1 -21.97 -11.42 -6.33
N ASP A 2 -22.06 -12.75 -6.22
CA ASP A 2 -22.59 -13.61 -7.30
C ASP A 2 -23.99 -13.18 -7.76
N THR A 3 -24.90 -12.89 -6.82
CA THR A 3 -26.24 -12.34 -7.16
C THR A 3 -26.18 -11.07 -8.00
N PHE A 4 -25.23 -10.17 -7.73
CA PHE A 4 -25.06 -8.94 -8.50
C PHE A 4 -24.46 -9.24 -9.88
N ARG A 5 -23.47 -10.12 -9.97
CA ARG A 5 -22.86 -10.55 -11.24
C ARG A 5 -23.93 -11.14 -12.15
N ASP A 6 -24.71 -12.11 -11.65
CA ASP A 6 -25.72 -12.81 -12.44
C ASP A 6 -26.79 -11.83 -12.95
N MET A 7 -27.21 -10.90 -12.08
CA MET A 7 -28.13 -9.82 -12.45
C MET A 7 -27.52 -8.88 -13.51
N PHE A 8 -26.26 -8.47 -13.33
CA PHE A 8 -25.55 -7.60 -14.26
C PHE A 8 -25.37 -8.23 -15.64
N GLU A 9 -24.95 -9.49 -15.70
CA GLU A 9 -24.76 -10.23 -16.95
C GLU A 9 -26.08 -10.40 -17.70
N ARG A 10 -27.16 -10.76 -16.98
CA ARG A 10 -28.50 -10.89 -17.55
C ARG A 10 -28.95 -9.57 -18.20
N PHE A 11 -28.94 -8.47 -17.46
CA PHE A 11 -29.42 -7.19 -17.98
C PHE A 11 -28.49 -6.57 -19.03
N SER A 12 -27.18 -6.83 -18.97
CA SER A 12 -26.24 -6.43 -20.03
C SER A 12 -26.57 -7.11 -21.35
N LYS A 13 -26.89 -8.41 -21.30
CA LYS A 13 -27.29 -9.21 -22.46
C LYS A 13 -28.65 -8.75 -23.02
N GLU A 14 -29.64 -8.54 -22.16
CA GLU A 14 -30.97 -8.02 -22.55
C GLU A 14 -30.86 -6.62 -23.21
N ALA A 15 -29.97 -5.76 -22.72
CA ALA A 15 -29.71 -4.44 -23.29
C ALA A 15 -28.83 -4.47 -24.56
N GLY A 16 -28.34 -5.63 -24.98
CA GLY A 16 -27.45 -5.78 -26.14
C GLY A 16 -26.07 -5.11 -25.97
N LYS A 17 -25.65 -4.85 -24.73
CA LYS A 17 -24.38 -4.13 -24.44
C LYS A 17 -23.27 -5.12 -24.06
N LYS A 18 -22.08 -4.89 -24.59
CA LYS A 18 -20.85 -5.56 -24.13
C LYS A 18 -20.31 -4.85 -22.89
N GLN A 19 -20.85 -5.18 -21.73
CA GLN A 19 -20.40 -4.65 -20.45
C GLN A 19 -19.64 -5.73 -19.69
N TYR A 20 -18.62 -5.32 -18.95
CA TYR A 20 -17.75 -6.23 -18.20
C TYR A 20 -17.70 -5.80 -16.74
N LEU A 21 -17.64 -6.80 -15.86
CA LEU A 21 -17.50 -6.57 -14.44
C LEU A 21 -16.02 -6.41 -14.10
N ILE A 22 -15.62 -5.19 -13.78
CA ILE A 22 -14.26 -4.90 -13.29
C ILE A 22 -14.36 -4.63 -11.80
N PRO A 23 -13.96 -5.56 -10.93
CA PRO A 23 -14.06 -5.35 -9.49
C PRO A 23 -12.97 -4.40 -8.99
N TYR A 24 -13.36 -3.50 -8.08
CA TYR A 24 -12.47 -2.57 -7.41
C TYR A 24 -12.40 -2.91 -5.92
N PHE A 25 -11.19 -3.17 -5.41
CA PHE A 25 -10.98 -3.61 -4.03
C PHE A 25 -10.25 -2.54 -3.21
N ILE A 26 -10.72 -2.31 -1.98
CA ILE A 26 -10.11 -1.40 -1.02
C ILE A 26 -9.66 -2.21 0.19
N ALA A 27 -8.36 -2.18 0.49
CA ALA A 27 -7.82 -2.76 1.72
C ALA A 27 -8.11 -1.87 2.94
N ALA A 28 -8.10 -2.43 4.15
CA ALA A 28 -8.13 -1.67 5.39
C ALA A 28 -9.37 -0.77 5.61
N HIS A 29 -10.51 -1.16 5.05
CA HIS A 29 -11.77 -0.43 5.23
C HIS A 29 -12.28 -0.55 6.69
N PRO A 30 -12.87 0.50 7.29
CA PRO A 30 -13.53 0.40 8.59
C PRO A 30 -14.58 -0.71 8.62
N GLY A 31 -14.60 -1.49 9.69
CA GLY A 31 -15.42 -2.69 9.85
C GLY A 31 -14.80 -3.97 9.30
N THR A 32 -13.59 -3.89 8.72
CA THR A 32 -12.88 -5.06 8.19
C THR A 32 -11.91 -5.62 9.24
N ARG A 33 -11.95 -6.94 9.44
CA ARG A 33 -11.00 -7.71 10.25
C ARG A 33 -10.02 -8.48 9.36
N ASP A 34 -9.00 -9.06 9.97
CA ASP A 34 -7.99 -9.85 9.25
C ASP A 34 -8.63 -11.11 8.63
N GLU A 35 -9.63 -11.69 9.30
CA GLU A 35 -10.42 -12.81 8.80
C GLU A 35 -11.22 -12.45 7.54
N ASP A 36 -11.77 -11.23 7.46
CA ASP A 36 -12.53 -10.77 6.30
C ASP A 36 -11.61 -10.64 5.07
N MET A 37 -10.40 -10.12 5.28
CA MET A 37 -9.39 -9.99 4.21
C MET A 37 -8.86 -11.35 3.77
N LEU A 38 -8.70 -12.30 4.69
CA LEU A 38 -8.37 -13.68 4.36
C LEU A 38 -9.45 -14.32 3.48
N ASN A 39 -10.72 -14.23 3.90
CA ASN A 39 -11.83 -14.78 3.14
C ASN A 39 -11.95 -14.14 1.75
N LEU A 40 -11.71 -12.83 1.66
CA LEU A 40 -11.65 -12.13 0.38
C LEU A 40 -10.49 -12.65 -0.48
N ALA A 41 -9.30 -12.86 0.08
CA ALA A 41 -8.17 -13.42 -0.66
C ALA A 41 -8.46 -14.83 -1.22
N LEU A 42 -9.12 -15.68 -0.44
CA LEU A 42 -9.58 -17.00 -0.90
C LEU A 42 -10.61 -16.88 -2.02
N TRP A 43 -11.54 -15.94 -1.89
CA TRP A 43 -12.50 -15.63 -2.94
C TRP A 43 -11.78 -15.18 -4.22
N LEU A 44 -10.83 -14.24 -4.15
CA LEU A 44 -10.04 -13.80 -5.30
C LEU A 44 -9.34 -14.98 -5.98
N LYS A 45 -8.70 -15.85 -5.19
CA LYS A 45 -8.04 -17.05 -5.73
C LYS A 45 -9.02 -17.99 -6.44
N LYS A 46 -10.18 -18.24 -5.85
CA LYS A 46 -11.21 -19.13 -6.42
C LYS A 46 -11.69 -18.67 -7.82
N TYR A 47 -11.75 -17.37 -8.06
CA TYR A 47 -12.16 -16.80 -9.35
C TYR A 47 -10.97 -16.36 -10.23
N ASP A 48 -9.75 -16.83 -9.91
CA ASP A 48 -8.48 -16.45 -10.56
C ASP A 48 -8.31 -14.92 -10.76
N PHE A 49 -8.79 -14.15 -9.79
CA PHE A 49 -8.65 -12.70 -9.81
C PHE A 49 -7.35 -12.26 -9.17
N ARG A 50 -6.52 -11.54 -9.93
CA ARG A 50 -5.23 -11.00 -9.46
C ARG A 50 -5.28 -9.48 -9.46
N ALA A 51 -5.41 -8.89 -8.27
CA ALA A 51 -5.39 -7.45 -8.10
C ALA A 51 -3.95 -6.92 -8.10
N ASP A 52 -3.51 -6.27 -9.16
CA ASP A 52 -2.20 -5.60 -9.17
C ASP A 52 -2.22 -4.29 -8.39
N GLN A 53 -3.26 -3.48 -8.62
CA GLN A 53 -3.43 -2.20 -7.95
C GLN A 53 -4.40 -2.34 -6.77
N VAL A 54 -3.84 -2.30 -5.57
CA VAL A 54 -4.61 -2.29 -4.32
C VAL A 54 -4.40 -0.98 -3.59
N GLN A 55 -5.49 -0.22 -3.47
CA GLN A 55 -5.54 0.99 -2.66
C GLN A 55 -5.99 0.65 -1.23
N ALA A 56 -5.28 1.18 -0.24
CA ALA A 56 -5.73 1.13 1.14
C ALA A 56 -6.70 2.29 1.39
N PHE A 57 -7.72 2.04 2.22
CA PHE A 57 -8.69 3.03 2.62
C PHE A 57 -7.99 4.28 3.18
N TYR A 58 -8.37 5.43 2.63
CA TYR A 58 -7.94 6.74 3.11
C TYR A 58 -9.20 7.50 3.55
N PRO A 59 -9.22 8.04 4.79
CA PRO A 59 -10.39 8.76 5.29
C PRO A 59 -10.60 10.05 4.50
N SER A 60 -11.52 10.03 3.54
CA SER A 60 -11.95 11.20 2.78
C SER A 60 -13.05 11.96 3.53
N PRO A 61 -13.03 13.30 3.58
CA PRO A 61 -14.12 14.08 4.14
C PRO A 61 -15.49 13.71 3.55
N MET A 62 -16.55 13.94 4.33
CA MET A 62 -17.95 13.72 3.93
C MET A 62 -18.32 12.27 3.54
N ALA A 63 -17.46 11.29 3.84
CA ALA A 63 -17.74 9.87 3.63
C ALA A 63 -18.19 9.17 4.92
N THR A 64 -19.22 8.33 4.83
CA THR A 64 -19.72 7.50 5.94
C THR A 64 -18.64 6.61 6.54
N ALA A 65 -17.80 6.00 5.70
CA ALA A 65 -16.66 5.20 6.15
C ALA A 65 -15.66 6.03 6.96
N THR A 66 -15.47 7.31 6.64
CA THR A 66 -14.63 8.21 7.42
C THR A 66 -15.23 8.50 8.79
N ALA A 67 -16.56 8.68 8.87
CA ALA A 67 -17.24 8.77 10.15
C ALA A 67 -17.03 7.49 10.98
N MET A 68 -17.10 6.30 10.38
CA MET A 68 -16.77 5.04 11.04
C MET A 68 -15.31 4.99 11.50
N TYR A 69 -14.38 5.44 10.66
CA TYR A 69 -12.94 5.43 10.94
C TYR A 69 -12.59 6.26 12.18
N TYR A 70 -13.19 7.43 12.34
CA TYR A 70 -12.93 8.31 13.48
C TYR A 70 -13.76 7.97 14.71
N SER A 71 -15.06 7.72 14.55
CA SER A 71 -15.96 7.45 15.68
C SER A 71 -15.85 6.02 16.23
N GLY A 72 -15.40 5.06 15.43
CA GLY A 72 -15.45 3.64 15.76
C GLY A 72 -16.89 3.12 15.92
N LYS A 73 -17.89 3.79 15.34
CA LYS A 73 -19.31 3.40 15.38
C LYS A 73 -19.88 3.30 13.97
N ASN A 74 -20.94 2.51 13.80
CA ASN A 74 -21.65 2.42 12.53
C ASN A 74 -22.74 3.52 12.44
N PRO A 75 -22.55 4.56 11.62
CA PRO A 75 -23.49 5.68 11.51
C PRO A 75 -24.75 5.33 10.68
N LEU A 76 -24.79 4.18 10.01
CA LEU A 76 -25.97 3.72 9.27
C LEU A 76 -27.08 3.19 10.19
N ARG A 77 -26.79 3.06 11.48
CA ARG A 77 -27.75 2.67 12.52
C ARG A 77 -27.78 3.73 13.61
N ARG A 78 -28.86 3.75 14.39
CA ARG A 78 -28.98 4.65 15.56
C ARG A 78 -27.80 4.41 16.51
N VAL A 79 -26.99 5.45 16.73
CA VAL A 79 -25.86 5.41 17.64
C VAL A 79 -26.34 5.73 19.05
N THR A 80 -26.05 4.83 19.99
CA THR A 80 -26.35 4.93 21.41
C THR A 80 -25.10 4.50 22.20
N TYR A 81 -25.12 4.69 23.52
CA TYR A 81 -24.03 4.21 24.39
C TYR A 81 -23.83 2.68 24.32
N LYS A 82 -24.88 1.93 23.96
CA LYS A 82 -24.86 0.47 23.79
C LYS A 82 -24.47 0.00 22.40
N SER A 83 -24.30 0.91 21.43
CA SER A 83 -24.01 0.50 20.05
C SER A 83 -22.65 -0.17 19.94
N ASP A 84 -22.58 -1.25 19.18
CA ASP A 84 -21.33 -2.00 18.96
C ASP A 84 -20.23 -1.13 18.33
N GLY A 85 -18.99 -1.48 18.65
CA GLY A 85 -17.81 -0.88 18.05
C GLY A 85 -17.56 -1.40 16.63
N VAL A 86 -16.99 -0.54 15.80
CA VAL A 86 -16.50 -0.87 14.46
C VAL A 86 -14.98 -1.01 14.53
N ALA A 87 -14.49 -2.23 14.38
CA ALA A 87 -13.07 -2.50 14.24
C ALA A 87 -12.50 -1.74 13.03
N THR A 88 -11.43 -0.98 13.20
CA THR A 88 -10.88 -0.15 12.14
C THR A 88 -9.37 -0.37 12.01
N PRO A 89 -8.88 -0.81 10.83
CA PRO A 89 -7.45 -1.01 10.59
C PRO A 89 -6.69 0.32 10.51
N LYS A 90 -6.11 0.75 11.64
CA LYS A 90 -5.33 1.99 11.75
C LYS A 90 -3.82 1.76 11.73
N SER A 91 -3.36 0.62 12.25
CA SER A 91 -1.92 0.37 12.36
C SER A 91 -1.29 0.17 10.97
N PRO A 92 -0.07 0.69 10.72
CA PRO A 92 0.61 0.45 9.45
C PRO A 92 0.82 -1.03 9.14
N GLU A 93 1.07 -1.85 10.17
CA GLU A 93 1.25 -3.30 10.06
C GLU A 93 -0.02 -3.99 9.58
N GLN A 94 -1.17 -3.75 10.22
CA GLN A 94 -2.44 -4.36 9.84
C GLN A 94 -2.87 -3.90 8.45
N ARG A 95 -2.67 -2.61 8.12
CA ARG A 95 -2.96 -2.08 6.78
C ARG A 95 -2.08 -2.72 5.70
N ARG A 96 -0.80 -2.97 6.00
CA ARG A 96 0.10 -3.73 5.10
C ARG A 96 -0.36 -5.17 4.94
N LEU A 97 -0.77 -5.83 6.02
CA LEU A 97 -1.30 -7.20 5.99
C LEU A 97 -2.57 -7.29 5.13
N HIS A 98 -3.52 -6.37 5.31
CA HIS A 98 -4.75 -6.32 4.51
C HIS A 98 -4.44 -6.16 3.02
N LYS A 99 -3.49 -5.28 2.69
CA LYS A 99 -3.02 -5.12 1.31
C LYS A 99 -2.34 -6.38 0.77
N ALA A 100 -1.55 -7.07 1.59
CA ALA A 100 -0.90 -8.32 1.23
C ALA A 100 -1.91 -9.43 0.92
N PHE A 101 -3.02 -9.54 1.65
CA PHE A 101 -4.07 -10.51 1.37
C PHE A 101 -4.69 -10.32 -0.02
N LEU A 102 -4.98 -9.07 -0.42
CA LEU A 102 -5.51 -8.78 -1.76
C LEU A 102 -4.49 -9.05 -2.88
N ARG A 103 -3.19 -8.99 -2.56
CA ARG A 103 -2.08 -9.32 -3.46
C ARG A 103 -1.43 -10.65 -3.10
N TYR A 104 -2.24 -11.68 -2.83
CA TYR A 104 -1.77 -13.00 -2.38
C TYR A 104 -0.78 -13.67 -3.35
N HIS A 105 -0.89 -13.37 -4.65
CA HIS A 105 -0.06 -13.93 -5.71
C HIS A 105 1.36 -13.33 -5.75
N ASP A 106 1.58 -12.18 -5.11
CA ASP A 106 2.89 -11.51 -5.12
C ASP A 106 3.85 -12.18 -4.11
N PRO A 107 4.98 -12.76 -4.58
CA PRO A 107 5.94 -13.43 -3.72
C PRO A 107 6.51 -12.56 -2.61
N ALA A 108 6.59 -11.23 -2.79
CA ALA A 108 7.08 -10.32 -1.77
C ALA A 108 6.20 -10.32 -0.50
N ASN A 109 4.92 -10.69 -0.63
CA ASN A 109 3.96 -10.72 0.47
C ASN A 109 3.94 -12.06 1.23
N TRP A 110 4.46 -13.14 0.65
CA TRP A 110 4.32 -14.49 1.22
C TRP A 110 4.93 -14.65 2.62
N PRO A 111 6.08 -14.06 2.99
CA PRO A 111 6.58 -14.14 4.36
C PRO A 111 5.60 -13.55 5.37
N LEU A 112 5.06 -12.37 5.10
CA LEU A 112 4.07 -11.69 5.94
C LEU A 112 2.77 -12.50 6.06
N LEU A 113 2.26 -12.99 4.93
CA LEU A 113 1.05 -13.81 4.89
C LEU A 113 1.23 -15.12 5.66
N ARG A 114 2.39 -15.76 5.54
CA ARG A 114 2.70 -17.00 6.25
C ARG A 114 2.68 -16.82 7.76
N GLU A 115 3.29 -15.75 8.25
CA GLU A 115 3.24 -15.42 9.68
C GLU A 115 1.81 -15.14 10.15
N ALA A 116 1.03 -14.37 9.39
CA ALA A 116 -0.35 -14.07 9.72
C ALA A 116 -1.23 -15.33 9.73
N LEU A 117 -1.14 -16.17 8.70
CA LEU A 117 -1.88 -17.44 8.61
C LEU A 117 -1.57 -18.37 9.78
N LYS A 118 -0.29 -18.48 10.19
CA LYS A 118 0.08 -19.25 11.39
C LYS A 118 -0.54 -18.67 12.65
N LYS A 119 -0.48 -17.35 12.85
CA LYS A 119 -1.10 -16.66 14.00
C LYS A 119 -2.62 -16.84 14.05
N MET A 120 -3.26 -16.92 12.89
CA MET A 120 -4.71 -17.15 12.75
C MET A 120 -5.10 -18.64 12.86
N GLY A 121 -4.14 -19.55 13.05
CA GLY A 121 -4.41 -20.99 13.08
C GLY A 121 -4.77 -21.58 11.70
N ARG A 122 -4.51 -20.86 10.61
CA ARG A 122 -4.82 -21.23 9.23
C ARG A 122 -3.59 -21.70 8.44
N ALA A 123 -2.75 -22.49 9.09
CA ALA A 123 -1.57 -23.07 8.45
C ALA A 123 -1.93 -24.07 7.33
N ASP A 124 -3.17 -24.57 7.31
CA ASP A 124 -3.75 -25.38 6.22
C ASP A 124 -3.67 -24.69 4.86
N LEU A 125 -3.73 -23.35 4.84
CA LEU A 125 -3.68 -22.54 3.62
C LEU A 125 -2.28 -22.33 3.06
N ILE A 126 -1.27 -23.02 3.59
CA ILE A 126 0.12 -22.90 3.17
C ILE A 126 0.55 -24.18 2.43
N GLY A 127 0.80 -24.06 1.14
CA GLY A 127 1.34 -25.13 0.30
C GLY A 127 0.97 -24.96 -1.18
N ASN A 128 1.21 -26.01 -1.97
CA ASN A 128 1.10 -25.95 -3.42
C ASN A 128 -0.23 -26.50 -3.96
N ALA A 129 -1.16 -26.91 -3.09
CA ALA A 129 -2.47 -27.39 -3.52
C ALA A 129 -3.41 -26.23 -3.93
N GLU A 130 -4.41 -26.55 -4.74
CA GLU A 130 -5.34 -25.55 -5.30
C GLU A 130 -6.05 -24.71 -4.23
N HIS A 131 -6.48 -25.35 -3.13
CA HIS A 131 -7.19 -24.70 -2.03
C HIS A 131 -6.30 -23.83 -1.11
N GLN A 132 -4.96 -23.89 -1.26
CA GLN A 132 -4.02 -23.21 -0.38
C GLN A 132 -3.70 -21.79 -0.87
N LEU A 133 -3.72 -20.78 -0.02
CA LEU A 133 -3.59 -19.39 -0.46
C LEU A 133 -2.19 -19.04 -0.99
N ILE A 134 -1.14 -19.53 -0.32
CA ILE A 134 0.27 -19.23 -0.64
C ILE A 134 1.11 -20.51 -0.71
N PRO A 135 2.17 -20.57 -1.52
CA PRO A 135 3.03 -21.76 -1.63
C PRO A 135 3.83 -22.05 -0.36
N ALA A 136 4.28 -23.29 -0.21
CA ALA A 136 5.07 -23.70 0.95
C ALA A 136 6.45 -23.04 0.97
N GLN A 137 7.05 -22.83 -0.20
CA GLN A 137 8.41 -22.34 -0.35
C GLN A 137 8.42 -20.91 -0.90
N GLN A 138 9.38 -20.11 -0.46
CA GLN A 138 9.68 -18.82 -1.08
C GLN A 138 10.49 -19.11 -2.36
N PRO A 139 10.20 -18.47 -3.51
CA PRO A 139 11.06 -18.64 -4.67
C PRO A 139 12.42 -18.03 -4.34
N ALA A 140 13.51 -18.63 -4.82
CA ALA A 140 14.82 -18.01 -4.74
C ALA A 140 14.71 -16.63 -5.41
N SER A 141 14.84 -15.57 -4.62
CA SER A 141 14.67 -14.24 -5.13
C SER A 141 15.83 -13.92 -6.08
N GLU A 142 15.57 -13.88 -7.38
CA GLU A 142 16.16 -12.81 -8.17
C GLU A 142 15.70 -11.54 -7.49
N LYS A 143 16.61 -10.90 -6.76
CA LYS A 143 16.37 -9.58 -6.19
C LYS A 143 15.98 -8.67 -7.35
N GLN A 144 14.69 -8.49 -7.58
CA GLN A 144 14.19 -7.39 -8.39
C GLN A 144 14.44 -6.13 -7.56
N ASP A 145 15.70 -5.69 -7.56
CA ASP A 145 16.06 -4.33 -7.20
C ASP A 145 15.18 -3.44 -8.07
N TYR A 146 14.19 -2.81 -7.44
CA TYR A 146 13.30 -1.87 -8.08
C TYR A 146 14.16 -0.69 -8.57
N GLN A 147 14.70 -0.79 -9.78
CA GLN A 147 15.45 0.30 -10.39
C GLN A 147 14.42 1.31 -10.89
N ALA A 148 14.27 2.41 -10.15
CA ALA A 148 13.48 3.54 -10.62
C ALA A 148 13.98 3.92 -12.03
N PRO A 149 13.10 3.97 -13.06
CA PRO A 149 13.51 4.25 -14.44
C PRO A 149 14.19 5.61 -14.59
N ARG A 150 14.05 6.47 -13.58
CA ARG A 150 14.73 7.75 -13.45
C ARG A 150 15.80 7.66 -12.37
N ARG A 151 17.08 7.72 -12.78
CA ARG A 151 18.27 7.77 -11.88
C ARG A 151 18.18 8.81 -10.75
N LYS A 152 17.33 9.84 -10.88
CA LYS A 152 17.11 10.88 -9.84
C LYS A 152 16.31 10.39 -8.62
N ASN A 153 15.57 9.29 -8.73
CA ASN A 153 14.76 8.72 -7.64
C ASN A 153 15.31 7.40 -7.08
N SER A 154 16.56 7.04 -7.39
CA SER A 154 17.18 5.89 -6.73
C SER A 154 17.52 6.23 -5.27
N GLN A 155 17.47 5.23 -4.39
CA GLN A 155 17.88 5.40 -2.99
C GLN A 155 19.32 5.92 -2.89
N THR A 156 20.22 5.47 -3.77
CA THR A 156 21.60 5.97 -3.89
C THR A 156 21.67 7.46 -4.26
N ALA A 157 20.80 7.97 -5.12
CA ALA A 157 20.73 9.39 -5.46
C ALA A 157 20.18 10.21 -4.28
N HIS A 158 19.24 9.66 -3.51
CA HIS A 158 18.69 10.31 -2.32
C HIS A 158 19.74 10.41 -1.20
N VAL A 159 20.48 9.33 -0.93
CA VAL A 159 21.57 9.29 0.06
C VAL A 159 22.71 10.24 -0.31
N ARG A 160 23.10 10.33 -1.59
CA ARG A 160 24.09 11.31 -2.05
C ARG A 160 23.63 12.76 -1.85
N ARG A 161 22.33 13.03 -1.99
CA ARG A 161 21.75 14.37 -1.83
C ARG A 161 21.63 14.77 -0.36
N THR A 162 21.39 13.83 0.55
CA THR A 162 21.25 14.10 1.99
C THR A 162 22.60 14.12 2.72
N GLN A 163 23.59 13.33 2.29
CA GLN A 163 24.93 13.35 2.92
C GLN A 163 25.74 14.63 2.63
N LYS A 164 25.49 15.30 1.49
CA LYS A 164 26.16 16.57 1.15
C LYS A 164 25.37 17.73 1.73
N GLY A 165 25.42 17.88 3.06
CA GLY A 165 24.59 18.74 3.92
C GLY A 165 24.29 20.15 3.42
N LYS A 166 23.36 20.27 2.46
CA LYS A 166 22.71 21.52 2.08
C LYS A 166 21.33 21.20 1.53
N ILE A 167 20.36 21.14 2.43
CA ILE A 167 18.95 21.18 2.07
C ILE A 167 18.64 22.62 1.68
N LEU A 168 18.73 22.93 0.39
CA LEU A 168 18.18 24.18 -0.17
C LEU A 168 16.72 23.93 -0.51
N THR A 169 15.86 24.06 0.49
CA THR A 169 14.42 24.24 0.29
C THR A 169 14.18 25.66 -0.20
N GLN A 170 14.04 25.83 -1.52
CA GLN A 170 13.57 27.07 -2.13
C GLN A 170 12.07 27.18 -1.88
N HIS A 171 11.69 27.79 -0.74
CA HIS A 171 10.34 28.27 -0.51
C HIS A 171 10.39 29.63 0.18
N THR A 172 9.52 30.53 -0.30
CA THR A 172 9.33 31.96 0.03
C THR A 172 10.31 32.94 -0.64
N GLY A 173 9.76 33.76 -1.53
CA GLY A 173 10.43 34.75 -2.37
C GLY A 173 10.95 35.97 -1.61
N LEU A 174 11.85 35.75 -0.66
CA LEU A 174 12.64 36.78 0.00
C LEU A 174 14.13 36.50 -0.31
N PRO A 175 14.91 37.50 -0.73
CA PRO A 175 16.33 37.29 -1.00
C PRO A 175 17.05 36.82 0.28
N PRO A 176 18.03 35.91 0.17
CA PRO A 176 18.81 35.44 1.32
C PRO A 176 19.46 36.63 2.04
N ARG A 177 19.30 36.68 3.37
CA ARG A 177 19.98 37.67 4.22
C ARG A 177 21.49 37.40 4.22
N ASP A 178 22.27 38.46 4.03
CA ASP A 178 23.73 38.44 4.03
C ASP A 178 24.22 38.44 5.49
N ASP A 179 24.53 37.27 6.04
CA ASP A 179 25.02 37.10 7.41
C ASP A 179 26.53 36.81 7.45
N GLY A 180 27.31 37.67 6.78
CA GLY A 180 28.64 38.11 7.22
C GLY A 180 29.72 37.09 7.63
N SER A 181 29.58 35.80 7.35
CA SER A 181 30.47 34.76 7.88
C SER A 181 31.08 33.91 6.77
N ARG A 182 32.00 34.51 6.00
CA ARG A 182 32.96 33.76 5.17
C ARG A 182 34.35 33.82 5.78
N GLY A 183 34.67 32.82 6.58
CA GLY A 183 36.02 32.53 7.05
C GLY A 183 36.93 32.18 5.88
N ALA A 184 38.03 32.93 5.79
CA ALA A 184 39.11 32.73 4.85
C ALA A 184 39.82 31.38 5.09
N ASN A 185 40.16 30.65 4.03
CA ASN A 185 41.24 29.67 4.11
C ASN A 185 42.08 29.72 2.83
N THR A 186 43.20 30.42 2.94
CA THR A 186 44.29 30.51 1.99
C THR A 186 45.15 29.24 2.08
N ARG A 187 45.48 28.61 0.95
CA ARG A 187 46.68 27.75 0.84
C ARG A 187 47.18 27.61 -0.60
N ASN A 188 48.34 28.24 -0.81
CA ASN A 188 49.47 27.91 -1.68
C ASN A 188 49.27 27.60 -3.17
N ARG A 189 49.64 28.57 -4.02
CA ARG A 189 50.14 28.34 -5.39
C ARG A 189 51.65 28.67 -5.44
N LYS A 190 52.46 27.71 -5.89
CA LYS A 190 53.89 27.92 -6.22
C LYS A 190 54.03 28.79 -7.49
N PRO A 191 55.09 29.61 -7.63
CA PRO A 191 55.24 30.52 -8.76
C PRO A 191 55.86 29.84 -9.99
N VAL A 192 55.37 30.18 -11.18
CA VAL A 192 55.99 29.85 -12.47
C VAL A 192 56.76 31.07 -12.97
N LYS A 193 58.05 30.90 -13.27
CA LYS A 193 58.93 31.92 -13.86
C LYS A 193 58.49 32.26 -15.29
N LYS A 194 58.40 33.55 -15.59
CA LYS A 194 58.27 34.07 -16.97
C LYS A 194 59.65 34.12 -17.65
N ARG A 195 59.67 33.82 -18.94
CA ARG A 195 60.61 34.40 -19.91
C ARG A 195 59.90 35.53 -20.62
#